data_AF-A0A0S8K7M3-F1
#
_entry.id   AF-A0A0S8K7M3-F1
#
_cell.length_a   1.000
_cell.length_b   1.000
_cell.length_c   1.000
_cell.angle_alpha   90.00
_cell.angle_beta   90.00
_cell.angle_gamma   90.00
#
_symmetry.space_group_name_H-M   'P 1'
#
loop_
_entity.id
_entity.type
_entity.pdbx_description
1 polymer ?
#
loop_
_entity_poly.entity_id
_entity_poly.type
_entity_poly.pdbx_seq_one_letter_code
_entity_poly.pdbx_strand_id
1 'polypeptide(L)' 'MKVILTHDNTDFDALAAQLAASKLYPDATPVLSRRLNRELQDFLATYGDQLPFVSPGEVPYRPSSIAWRAQAGNFLYY' A
#
# COMPACT_ATOMS: atom_id res chain seq x y z
N MET A 1 2.91 14.92 1.95
CA MET A 1 2.92 13.68 1.15
C MET A 1 1.79 12.80 1.66
N LYS A 2 1.00 12.18 0.78
CA LYS A 2 -0.06 11.23 1.19
C LYS A 2 0.44 9.82 0.87
N VAL A 3 0.34 8.91 1.84
CA VAL A 3 0.69 7.50 1.64
C VAL A 3 -0.50 6.63 1.97
N ILE A 4 -0.70 5.56 1.21
CA ILE A 4 -1.70 4.54 1.49
C ILE A 4 -0.97 3.32 2.05
N LEU A 5 -1.35 2.90 3.24
CA LEU A 5 -0.78 1.78 3.97
C LEU A 5 -1.86 0.74 4.26
N THR A 6 -1.43 -0.50 4.42
CA THR A 6 -2.24 -1.62 4.92
C THR A 6 -1.69 -2.05 6.29
N HIS A 7 -2.33 -3.03 6.93
CA HIS A 7 -1.78 -3.66 8.14
C HIS A 7 -0.65 -4.64 7.83
N ASP A 8 0.17 -4.95 8.83
CA ASP A 8 1.33 -5.84 8.70
C ASP A 8 0.98 -7.23 8.16
N ASN A 9 -0.24 -7.73 8.42
CA ASN A 9 -0.69 -9.03 7.88
C ASN A 9 -1.43 -8.87 6.54
N THR A 10 -0.84 -8.12 5.59
CA THR A 10 -1.50 -7.83 4.31
C THR A 10 -1.81 -9.13 3.56
N ASP A 11 -3.07 -9.29 3.20
CA ASP A 11 -3.66 -10.31 2.35
C ASP A 11 -4.13 -9.67 1.04
N PHE A 12 -4.70 -10.48 0.13
CA PHE A 12 -5.08 -10.02 -1.21
C PHE A 12 -6.15 -8.94 -1.19
N ASP A 13 -7.10 -8.97 -0.27
CA ASP A 13 -8.12 -7.94 -0.12
C ASP A 13 -7.54 -6.63 0.41
N ALA A 14 -6.59 -6.68 1.37
CA ALA A 14 -5.87 -5.48 1.77
C ALA A 14 -5.03 -4.88 0.62
N LEU A 15 -4.33 -5.72 -0.15
CA LEU A 15 -3.57 -5.28 -1.33
C LEU A 15 -4.51 -4.69 -2.41
N ALA A 16 -5.66 -5.31 -2.64
CA ALA A 16 -6.66 -4.82 -3.58
C ALA A 16 -7.30 -3.49 -3.12
N ALA A 17 -7.61 -3.35 -1.83
CA ALA A 17 -8.11 -2.11 -1.26
C ALA A 17 -7.08 -0.98 -1.38
N GLN A 18 -5.79 -1.29 -1.20
CA GLN A 18 -4.71 -0.34 -1.40
C GLN A 18 -4.60 0.11 -2.87
N LEU A 19 -4.71 -0.82 -3.83
CA LEU A 19 -4.75 -0.50 -5.25
C LEU A 19 -5.98 0.33 -5.62
N ALA A 20 -7.15 0.02 -5.05
CA ALA A 20 -8.36 0.80 -5.27
C ALA A 20 -8.18 2.24 -4.74
N ALA A 21 -7.60 2.39 -3.56
CA ALA A 21 -7.30 3.70 -2.97
C ALA A 21 -6.34 4.52 -3.85
N SER A 22 -5.30 3.91 -4.44
CA SER A 22 -4.37 4.65 -5.30
C SER A 22 -5.02 5.13 -6.60
N LYS A 23 -6.06 4.43 -7.07
CA LYS A 23 -6.86 4.87 -8.22
C LYS A 23 -7.82 6.01 -7.86
N LEU A 24 -8.37 6.01 -6.64
CA LEU A 24 -9.25 7.06 -6.14
C LEU A 24 -8.50 8.34 -5.74
N TYR A 25 -7.26 8.19 -5.26
CA TYR A 25 -6.42 9.28 -4.79
C TYR A 25 -5.07 9.27 -5.54
N PRO A 26 -5.01 9.82 -6.77
CA PRO A 26 -3.80 9.80 -7.60
C PRO A 26 -2.59 10.54 -7.00
N ASP A 27 -2.81 11.40 -6.01
CA ASP A 27 -1.78 12.13 -5.28
C ASP A 27 -1.24 11.37 -4.04
N ALA A 28 -1.73 10.15 -3.80
CA ALA A 28 -1.30 9.29 -2.72
C ALA A 28 -0.50 8.08 -3.23
N THR A 29 0.61 7.79 -2.53
CA THR A 29 1.52 6.70 -2.89
C THR A 29 1.16 5.43 -2.10
N PRO A 30 0.82 4.30 -2.75
CA PRO A 30 0.55 3.05 -2.05
C PRO A 30 1.85 2.34 -1.67
N VAL A 31 2.14 2.30 -0.37
CA VAL A 31 3.38 1.74 0.16
C VAL A 31 3.11 0.35 0.74
N LEU A 32 3.81 -0.66 0.25
CA LEU A 32 3.65 -2.03 0.70
C LEU A 32 3.97 -2.17 2.20
N SER A 33 3.32 -3.13 2.86
CA SER A 33 3.74 -3.56 4.19
C SER A 33 5.19 -4.06 4.16
N ARG A 34 5.94 -3.83 5.25
CA ARG A 34 7.30 -4.40 5.42
C ARG A 34 7.29 -5.92 5.51
N ARG A 35 6.14 -6.49 5.89
CA ARG A 35 5.94 -7.94 6.02
C ARG A 35 4.80 -8.32 5.11
N LEU A 36 5.11 -9.10 4.08
CA LEU A 36 4.15 -9.69 3.16
C LEU A 36 4.14 -11.19 3.37
N ASN A 37 2.98 -11.83 3.26
CA ASN A 37 2.90 -13.29 3.21
C ASN A 37 3.54 -13.82 1.92
N ARG A 38 3.74 -15.14 1.85
CA ARG A 38 4.43 -15.78 0.72
C ARG A 38 3.65 -15.61 -0.59
N GLU A 39 2.34 -15.73 -0.52
CA GLU A 39 1.43 -15.66 -1.65
C GLU A 39 1.49 -14.28 -2.32
N LEU A 40 1.52 -13.21 -1.52
CA LEU A 40 1.69 -11.84 -2.03
C LEU A 40 3.11 -11.60 -2.55
N GLN A 41 4.13 -12.18 -1.93
CA GLN A 41 5.50 -12.09 -2.46
C GLN A 41 5.60 -12.73 -3.85
N ASP A 42 5.05 -13.94 -4.02
CA ASP A 42 5.05 -14.65 -5.30
C ASP A 42 4.23 -13.88 -6.37
N PHE A 43 3.09 -13.32 -5.97
CA PHE A 43 2.27 -12.48 -6.83
C PHE A 43 3.01 -11.20 -7.26
N LEU A 44 3.61 -10.46 -6.33
CA LEU A 44 4.31 -9.21 -6.63
C LEU A 44 5.63 -9.44 -7.37
N ALA A 45 6.28 -10.58 -7.19
CA ALA A 45 7.42 -10.97 -8.01
C ALA A 45 7.03 -11.18 -9.48
N THR A 46 5.79 -11.56 -9.74
CA THR A 46 5.27 -11.82 -11.10
C THR A 46 4.63 -10.59 -11.75
N TYR A 47 3.89 -9.79 -10.99
CA TYR A 47 3.05 -8.70 -11.51
C TYR A 47 3.35 -7.32 -10.91
N GLY A 48 4.31 -7.22 -10.00
CA GLY A 48 4.55 -6.00 -9.23
C GLY A 48 5.03 -4.82 -10.09
N ASP A 49 5.71 -5.09 -11.21
CA ASP A 49 6.19 -4.09 -12.17
C ASP A 49 5.06 -3.33 -12.89
N GLN A 50 3.88 -3.94 -12.96
CA GLN A 50 2.68 -3.37 -13.57
C GLN A 50 1.78 -2.64 -12.57
N LEU A 51 2.14 -2.65 -11.29
CA LEU A 51 1.32 -2.11 -10.21
C LEU A 51 2.01 -0.90 -9.56
N PRO A 52 1.24 0.10 -9.09
CA PRO A 52 1.80 1.37 -8.62
C PRO A 52 2.40 1.29 -7.20
N PHE A 53 2.70 0.09 -6.71
CA PHE A 53 3.15 -0.14 -5.34
C PHE A 53 4.62 0.25 -5.18
N VAL A 54 4.96 0.85 -4.04
CA VAL A 54 6.34 1.17 -3.68
C VAL A 54 6.74 0.45 -2.41
N SER A 55 8.02 0.09 -2.32
CA SER A 55 8.58 -0.48 -1.10
C SER A 55 8.80 0.61 -0.04
N PRO A 56 8.67 0.30 1.27
CA PRO A 56 8.90 1.27 2.34
C PRO A 56 10.24 2.01 2.29
N GLY A 57 11.30 1.37 1.75
CA GLY A 57 12.63 1.97 1.63
C GLY A 57 12.77 2.98 0.48
N GLU A 58 11.85 2.97 -0.48
CA GLU A 58 11.85 3.87 -1.64
C GLU A 58 11.16 5.20 -1.33
N VAL A 59 10.42 5.27 -0.22
CA VAL A 59 9.73 6.47 0.22
C VAL A 59 10.64 7.29 1.14
N PRO A 60 11.00 8.53 0.78
CA PRO A 60 11.78 9.40 1.66
C PRO A 60 10.98 9.70 2.93
N TYR A 61 11.58 9.45 4.09
CA TYR A 61 10.96 9.75 5.38
C TYR A 61 10.67 11.25 5.49
N ARG A 62 9.38 11.60 5.65
CA ARG A 62 8.94 12.98 5.88
C ARG A 62 8.07 13.03 7.14
N PRO A 63 8.40 13.86 8.14
CA PRO A 63 7.62 13.96 9.38
C PRO A 63 6.16 14.43 9.18
N SER A 64 5.82 15.01 8.02
CA SER A 64 4.50 15.55 7.67
C SER A 64 3.72 14.70 6.65
N SER A 65 4.03 13.40 6.53
CA SER A 65 3.28 12.49 5.68
C SER A 65 1.96 12.06 6.34
N ILE A 66 0.84 12.29 5.66
CA ILE A 66 -0.49 11.79 6.07
C ILE A 66 -0.60 10.34 5.60
N ALA A 67 -0.93 9.42 6.52
CA ALA A 67 -1.05 8.01 6.23
C ALA A 67 -2.52 7.56 6.21
N TRP A 68 -2.95 7.01 5.09
CA TRP A 68 -4.27 6.42 4.90
C TRP A 68 -4.18 4.93 5.15
N ARG A 69 -4.94 4.39 6.09
CA ARG A 69 -5.05 2.93 6.22
C ARG A 69 -6.17 2.43 5.30
N ALA A 70 -5.83 1.61 4.31
CA ALA A 70 -6.78 0.88 3.49
C ALA A 70 -6.99 -0.53 4.10
N GLN A 71 -8.20 -0.82 4.56
CA GLN A 71 -8.62 -2.15 4.95
C GLN A 71 -10.06 -2.34 4.44
N ALA A 72 -10.40 -3.55 3.99
CA ALA A 72 -11.66 -3.86 3.32
C ALA A 72 -12.87 -3.08 3.91
N GLY A 73 -13.29 -2.02 3.22
CA GLY A 73 -14.44 -1.19 3.58
C GLY A 73 -14.20 0.06 4.44
N ASN A 74 -12.98 0.40 4.84
CA ASN A 74 -12.73 1.61 5.64
C ASN A 74 -11.40 2.32 5.32
N PHE A 75 -11.44 3.64 5.14
CA PHE A 75 -10.28 4.51 4.96
C PHE A 75 -10.10 5.39 6.19
N LEU A 76 -9.09 5.12 7.03
CA LEU A 76 -8.86 5.86 8.28
C LEU A 76 -7.66 6.80 8.18
N TYR A 77 -7.79 7.97 8.80
CA TYR A 77 -6.76 9.02 8.91
C TYR A 77 -5.84 8.77 10.12
N TYR A 78 -4.54 8.99 9.93
CA TYR A 78 -3.55 9.20 11.00
C TYR A 78 -2.69 10.43 10.69
#